data_AF-A0AAN9FFM5-F1
#
_entry.id   AF-A0AAN9FFM5-F1
#
_cell.length_a   1.000
_cell.length_b   1.000
_cell.length_c   1.000
_cell.angle_alpha   90.00
_cell.angle_beta   90.00
_cell.angle_gamma   90.00
#
_symmetry.space_group_name_H-M   'P 1'
#
loop_
_entity.id
_entity.type
_entity.pdbx_description
1 polymer ?
#
loop_
_entity_poly.entity_id
_entity_poly.type
_entity_poly.pdbx_seq_one_letter_code
_entity_poly.pdbx_strand_id
1 'polypeptide(L)'
;MSNFISFFNELQTQNPHTKTKPMEHNSYSPFTQPIRCIVKLGGAAITCKNELEMINEEILQKVSEQLRQAMISSSEKPPGMDWSKRPGSSEICCNPDEFGDHSVMDYSRFIVVHGAGSFGHFQASISGVHKGQLDKPLVKAGFVATRISVTTLTLEIVRALAREGIPSIGMSPFSCGWITKERQISSADVSSVAKAIDSGFAPVLHGDAVLDEILGCTILSGDVIISHLAAYSKPKYVVFLTDVYGVYDRPPTESDAILLKEIAVSEDGSWSVVKPKLQNSIELTVASHDTTGGMKTKISEAAMIAKLGIDVYIVKAATSHSLRALSGDLRGGNIPDDWLGTVVRSST
;
A
#
# COMPACT_ATOMS: atom_id res chain seq x y z
N MET A 1 30.01 5.37 10.79
CA MET A 1 29.81 4.20 9.92
C MET A 1 29.91 2.83 10.62
N SER A 2 30.05 2.74 11.96
CA SER A 2 30.05 1.45 12.68
C SER A 2 28.79 1.18 13.53
N ASN A 3 27.93 2.18 13.76
CA ASN A 3 26.75 2.03 14.65
C ASN A 3 25.43 1.74 13.93
N PHE A 4 25.44 1.50 12.62
CA PHE A 4 24.22 1.20 11.83
C PHE A 4 23.95 -0.30 11.67
N ILE A 5 24.96 -1.15 11.92
CA ILE A 5 24.89 -2.61 11.73
C ILE A 5 24.39 -3.34 12.99
N SER A 6 24.50 -2.72 14.17
CA SER A 6 23.97 -3.25 15.44
C SER A 6 22.43 -3.24 15.52
N PHE A 7 21.76 -2.42 14.70
CA PHE A 7 20.33 -2.13 14.78
C PHE A 7 19.40 -3.28 14.30
N PHE A 8 19.93 -4.30 13.61
CA PHE A 8 19.12 -5.34 12.98
C PHE A 8 19.03 -6.68 13.73
N ASN A 9 19.97 -6.97 14.65
CA ASN A 9 20.02 -8.27 15.32
C ASN A 9 19.15 -8.36 16.59
N GLU A 10 18.61 -7.25 17.10
CA GLU A 10 17.73 -7.25 18.29
C GLU A 10 16.24 -7.56 17.99
N LEU A 11 15.87 -7.73 16.72
CA LEU A 11 14.50 -8.10 16.32
C LEU A 11 14.20 -9.61 16.40
N GLN A 12 15.15 -10.44 16.85
CA GLN A 12 15.05 -11.91 16.72
C GLN A 12 15.23 -12.75 17.99
N THR A 13 15.31 -12.20 19.19
CA THR A 13 15.38 -13.04 20.39
C THR A 13 14.31 -12.69 21.42
N GLN A 14 13.57 -13.74 21.84
CA GLN A 14 12.47 -13.83 22.82
C GLN A 14 11.07 -13.62 22.19
N ASN A 15 10.14 -14.59 22.13
CA ASN A 15 9.98 -15.92 22.75
C ASN A 15 8.91 -16.71 21.92
N PRO A 16 8.88 -18.05 21.93
CA PRO A 16 7.96 -18.87 21.14
C PRO A 16 6.64 -19.17 21.89
N HIS A 17 5.59 -19.45 21.12
CA HIS A 17 4.28 -19.99 21.54
C HIS A 17 3.33 -19.07 22.35
N THR A 18 2.49 -18.35 21.62
CA THR A 18 1.06 -18.25 21.95
C THR A 18 0.25 -18.48 20.67
N LYS A 19 -0.41 -19.64 20.59
CA LYS A 19 -1.45 -19.89 19.58
C LYS A 19 -2.66 -19.05 19.98
N THR A 20 -2.78 -17.84 19.45
CA THR A 20 -4.05 -17.11 19.46
C THR A 20 -4.97 -17.76 18.43
N LYS A 21 -6.12 -18.24 18.89
CA LYS A 21 -7.21 -18.69 18.00
C LYS A 21 -7.60 -17.52 17.08
N PRO A 22 -7.85 -17.75 15.78
CA PRO A 22 -8.45 -16.72 14.95
C PRO A 22 -9.81 -16.35 15.53
N MET A 23 -10.05 -15.05 15.75
CA MET A 23 -11.38 -14.56 16.10
C MET A 23 -12.30 -14.79 14.90
N GLU A 24 -13.34 -15.60 15.09
CA GLU A 24 -14.48 -15.67 14.19
C GLU A 24 -15.27 -14.35 14.29
N HIS A 25 -14.85 -13.34 13.54
CA HIS A 25 -15.73 -12.21 13.23
C HIS A 25 -16.69 -12.64 12.13
N ASN A 26 -17.88 -13.05 12.55
CA ASN A 26 -19.04 -13.16 11.68
C ASN A 26 -19.51 -11.74 11.31
N SER A 27 -18.76 -11.06 10.45
CA SER A 27 -19.04 -9.69 10.00
C SER A 27 -19.62 -9.72 8.59
N TYR A 28 -20.87 -9.30 8.45
CA TYR A 28 -21.40 -8.92 7.15
C TYR A 28 -20.49 -7.86 6.54
N SER A 29 -19.97 -8.11 5.34
CA SER A 29 -19.16 -7.11 4.63
C SER A 29 -20.00 -5.86 4.38
N PRO A 30 -19.53 -4.66 4.78
CA PRO A 30 -20.28 -3.42 4.54
C PRO A 30 -20.20 -2.95 3.09
N PHE A 31 -19.40 -3.60 2.24
CA PHE A 31 -19.27 -3.27 0.83
C PHE A 31 -20.45 -3.85 0.04
N THR A 32 -21.34 -2.99 -0.45
CA THR A 32 -22.50 -3.41 -1.25
C THR A 32 -22.17 -3.60 -2.74
N GLN A 33 -21.07 -3.00 -3.19
CA GLN A 33 -20.62 -3.00 -4.57
C GLN A 33 -19.28 -3.73 -4.73
N PRO A 34 -19.06 -4.47 -5.83
CA PRO A 34 -17.79 -5.15 -6.06
C PRO A 34 -16.66 -4.14 -6.29
N ILE A 35 -15.56 -4.31 -5.54
CA ILE A 35 -14.32 -3.55 -5.70
C ILE A 35 -13.50 -4.19 -6.83
N ARG A 36 -13.04 -3.38 -7.79
CA ARG A 36 -12.19 -3.89 -8.87
C ARG A 36 -10.77 -4.13 -8.38
N CYS A 37 -10.16 -3.16 -7.71
CA CYS A 37 -8.77 -3.22 -7.30
C CYS A 37 -8.56 -2.51 -5.97
N ILE A 38 -7.68 -3.05 -5.12
CA ILE A 38 -7.01 -2.24 -4.10
C ILE A 38 -5.56 -2.08 -4.55
N VAL A 39 -5.10 -0.83 -4.62
CA VAL A 39 -3.74 -0.50 -5.01
C VAL A 39 -2.99 0.09 -3.82
N LYS A 40 -1.78 -0.41 -3.58
CA LYS A 40 -0.82 0.20 -2.67
C LYS A 40 0.25 0.98 -3.44
N LEU A 41 0.35 2.28 -3.18
CA LEU A 41 1.48 3.12 -3.58
C LEU A 41 2.61 2.97 -2.56
N GLY A 42 3.68 2.27 -2.91
CA GLY A 42 4.84 2.11 -2.04
C GLY A 42 5.49 3.47 -1.75
N GLY A 43 5.70 3.79 -0.48
CA GLY A 43 6.28 5.09 -0.09
C GLY A 43 7.63 5.36 -0.74
N ALA A 44 8.49 4.34 -0.88
CA ALA A 44 9.78 4.46 -1.57
C ALA A 44 9.65 4.70 -3.09
N ALA A 45 8.51 4.36 -3.69
CA ALA A 45 8.25 4.61 -5.11
C ALA A 45 7.81 6.05 -5.37
N ILE A 46 6.96 6.60 -4.50
CA ILE A 46 6.36 7.93 -4.69
C ILE A 46 7.05 9.05 -3.90
N THR A 47 8.06 8.74 -3.08
CA THR A 47 8.85 9.71 -2.31
C THR A 47 10.35 9.46 -2.46
N CYS A 48 11.16 10.49 -2.26
CA CYS A 48 12.61 10.39 -2.24
C CYS A 48 13.08 9.94 -0.86
N LYS A 49 13.46 8.66 -0.72
CA LYS A 49 13.80 8.03 0.58
C LYS A 49 14.88 8.78 1.38
N ASN A 50 15.79 9.47 0.71
CA ASN A 50 16.94 10.15 1.33
C ASN A 50 16.68 11.62 1.66
N GLU A 51 15.52 12.15 1.28
CA GLU A 51 15.16 13.55 1.45
C GLU A 51 13.85 13.65 2.23
N LEU A 52 13.93 14.29 3.39
CA LEU A 52 12.80 14.46 4.30
C LEU A 52 11.63 15.15 3.57
N GLU A 53 10.45 14.53 3.62
CA GLU A 53 9.22 15.11 3.07
C GLU A 53 9.31 15.52 1.58
N MET A 54 10.10 14.77 0.80
CA MET A 54 10.24 15.01 -0.64
C MET A 54 9.47 13.98 -1.47
N ILE A 55 8.56 14.46 -2.30
CA ILE A 55 7.76 13.66 -3.26
C ILE A 55 8.57 13.46 -4.54
N ASN A 56 8.46 12.29 -5.15
CA ASN A 56 8.87 12.10 -6.54
C ASN A 56 7.71 12.50 -7.45
N GLU A 57 7.69 13.77 -7.87
CA GLU A 57 6.56 14.35 -8.63
C GLU A 57 6.35 13.65 -9.97
N GLU A 58 7.41 13.28 -10.68
CA GLU A 58 7.35 12.58 -11.97
C GLU A 58 6.66 11.21 -11.82
N ILE A 59 7.08 10.41 -10.82
CA ILE A 59 6.46 9.11 -10.56
C ILE A 59 5.02 9.29 -10.09
N LEU A 60 4.73 10.24 -9.19
CA LEU A 60 3.38 10.47 -8.70
C LEU A 60 2.43 10.89 -9.83
N GLN A 61 2.87 11.78 -10.71
CA GLN A 61 2.10 12.19 -11.90
C GLN A 61 1.83 10.98 -12.80
N LYS A 62 2.86 10.18 -13.10
CA LYS A 62 2.70 9.00 -13.97
C LYS A 62 1.78 7.95 -13.37
N VAL A 63 1.90 7.68 -12.07
CA VAL A 63 1.01 6.77 -11.34
C VAL A 63 -0.43 7.28 -11.35
N SER A 64 -0.65 8.58 -11.18
CA SER A 64 -1.99 9.18 -11.22
C SER A 64 -2.63 9.03 -12.61
N GLU A 65 -1.85 9.25 -13.68
CA GLU A 65 -2.27 9.02 -15.06
C GLU A 65 -2.66 7.54 -15.30
N GLN A 66 -1.85 6.60 -14.82
CA GLN A 66 -2.10 5.16 -14.97
C GLN A 66 -3.34 4.71 -14.18
N LEU A 67 -3.56 5.27 -12.98
CA LEU A 67 -4.77 5.00 -12.22
C LEU A 67 -6.01 5.51 -12.95
N ARG A 68 -5.96 6.72 -13.52
CA ARG A 68 -7.03 7.24 -14.36
C ARG A 68 -7.34 6.31 -15.53
N GLN A 69 -6.31 5.89 -16.27
CA GLN A 69 -6.45 4.96 -17.41
C GLN A 69 -7.06 3.61 -17.00
N ALA A 70 -6.72 3.10 -15.81
CA ALA A 70 -7.27 1.84 -15.30
C ALA A 70 -8.69 1.97 -14.73
N MET A 71 -9.03 3.16 -14.19
CA MET A 71 -10.30 3.43 -13.52
C MET A 71 -11.39 3.89 -14.49
N ILE A 72 -11.03 4.59 -15.56
CA ILE A 72 -11.95 5.29 -16.45
C ILE A 72 -11.81 4.72 -17.85
N SER A 73 -12.90 4.18 -18.41
CA SER A 73 -12.87 3.55 -19.74
C SER A 73 -12.82 4.54 -20.91
N SER A 74 -13.04 5.84 -20.67
CA SER A 74 -12.97 6.87 -21.70
C SER A 74 -11.53 7.14 -22.13
N SER A 75 -11.33 7.39 -23.43
CA SER A 75 -10.05 7.85 -23.97
C SER A 75 -9.75 9.31 -23.60
N GLU A 76 -10.77 10.10 -23.32
CA GLU A 76 -10.63 11.51 -22.95
C GLU A 76 -10.39 11.67 -21.45
N LYS A 77 -9.45 12.56 -21.10
CA LYS A 77 -9.18 12.90 -19.71
C LYS A 77 -10.38 13.68 -19.14
N PRO A 78 -11.04 13.22 -18.07
CA PRO A 78 -12.08 14.00 -17.41
C PRO A 78 -11.54 15.33 -16.86
N PRO A 79 -12.41 16.33 -16.68
CA PRO A 79 -12.08 17.56 -15.96
C PRO A 79 -11.48 17.26 -14.59
N GLY A 80 -10.46 18.03 -14.21
CA GLY A 80 -9.83 17.90 -12.90
C GLY A 80 -10.71 18.47 -11.78
N MET A 81 -10.62 17.86 -10.59
CA MET A 81 -11.45 18.18 -9.42
C MET A 81 -10.70 18.98 -8.33
N ASP A 82 -9.41 19.27 -8.50
CA ASP A 82 -8.64 20.10 -7.56
C ASP A 82 -8.78 21.59 -7.89
N TRP A 83 -9.88 22.22 -7.43
CA TRP A 83 -10.07 23.67 -7.51
C TRP A 83 -9.52 24.41 -6.28
N SER A 84 -8.70 23.73 -5.46
CA SER A 84 -8.15 24.32 -4.24
C SER A 84 -6.93 25.20 -4.54
N LYS A 85 -6.80 26.32 -3.81
CA LYS A 85 -5.63 27.17 -3.92
C LYS A 85 -4.43 26.50 -3.22
N ARG A 86 -3.30 26.41 -3.92
CA ARG A 86 -2.03 25.99 -3.31
C ARG A 86 -1.25 27.18 -2.77
N PRO A 87 -0.61 27.06 -1.59
CA PRO A 87 0.41 28.01 -1.16
C PRO A 87 1.49 28.12 -2.26
N GLY A 88 1.78 29.35 -2.69
CA GLY A 88 2.78 29.62 -3.74
C GLY A 88 2.30 29.45 -5.19
N SER A 89 1.07 28.98 -5.45
CA SER A 89 0.51 28.96 -6.81
C SER A 89 -0.32 30.22 -7.08
N SER A 90 -0.06 30.86 -8.22
CA SER A 90 -0.86 31.97 -8.75
C SER A 90 -2.13 31.51 -9.46
N GLU A 91 -2.20 30.25 -9.88
CA GLU A 91 -3.27 29.71 -10.72
C GLU A 91 -3.93 28.47 -10.10
N ILE A 92 -5.23 28.30 -10.36
CA ILE A 92 -5.99 27.08 -10.05
C ILE A 92 -5.88 26.17 -11.28
N CYS A 93 -5.45 24.93 -11.09
CA CYS A 93 -5.11 24.03 -12.20
C CYS A 93 -6.33 23.48 -12.97
N CYS A 94 -7.55 23.62 -12.43
CA CYS A 94 -8.74 23.00 -12.98
C CYS A 94 -9.91 23.99 -12.94
N ASN A 95 -10.70 24.05 -14.02
CA ASN A 95 -11.82 24.97 -14.13
C ASN A 95 -13.15 24.23 -13.83
N PRO A 96 -13.94 24.64 -12.81
CA PRO A 96 -15.25 24.03 -12.54
C PRO A 96 -16.24 24.17 -13.70
N ASP A 97 -16.08 25.17 -14.57
CA ASP A 97 -16.96 25.38 -15.72
C ASP A 97 -16.83 24.26 -16.78
N GLU A 98 -15.81 23.40 -16.69
CA GLU A 98 -15.64 22.22 -17.55
C GLU A 98 -16.64 21.08 -17.21
N PHE A 99 -17.29 21.14 -16.04
CA PHE A 99 -18.29 20.15 -15.63
C PHE A 99 -19.65 20.48 -16.25
N GLY A 100 -20.01 19.73 -17.30
CA GLY A 100 -21.36 19.79 -17.90
C GLY A 100 -22.35 18.84 -17.23
N ASP A 101 -23.65 19.15 -17.34
CA ASP A 101 -24.76 18.40 -16.72
C ASP A 101 -24.97 16.96 -17.27
N HIS A 102 -24.17 16.50 -18.25
CA HIS A 102 -24.51 15.32 -19.08
C HIS A 102 -23.43 14.25 -19.30
N SER A 103 -22.32 14.21 -18.54
CA SER A 103 -21.36 13.10 -18.62
C SER A 103 -21.38 12.21 -17.37
N VAL A 104 -22.29 11.23 -17.35
CA VAL A 104 -22.18 10.11 -16.39
C VAL A 104 -20.99 9.26 -16.82
N MET A 105 -19.84 9.45 -16.17
CA MET A 105 -18.67 8.60 -16.39
C MET A 105 -18.73 7.38 -15.48
N ASP A 106 -18.53 6.20 -16.05
CA ASP A 106 -18.44 4.96 -15.28
C ASP A 106 -17.02 4.81 -14.72
N TYR A 107 -16.91 4.85 -13.40
CA TYR A 107 -15.65 4.68 -12.68
C TYR A 107 -15.57 3.28 -12.10
N SER A 108 -14.49 2.57 -12.43
CA SER A 108 -14.15 1.36 -11.71
C SER A 108 -13.78 1.69 -10.26
N ARG A 109 -14.36 0.93 -9.33
CA ARG A 109 -14.18 1.14 -7.89
C ARG A 109 -12.81 0.66 -7.44
N PHE A 110 -11.96 1.61 -7.07
CA PHE A 110 -10.63 1.37 -6.52
C PHE A 110 -10.56 1.89 -5.09
N ILE A 111 -9.78 1.20 -4.26
CA ILE A 111 -9.29 1.74 -2.99
C ILE A 111 -7.79 1.97 -3.14
N VAL A 112 -7.31 3.15 -2.77
CA VAL A 112 -5.89 3.50 -2.81
C VAL A 112 -5.34 3.49 -1.38
N VAL A 113 -4.20 2.85 -1.18
CA VAL A 113 -3.44 2.90 0.08
C VAL A 113 -2.04 3.40 -0.25
N HIS A 114 -1.43 4.29 0.54
CA HIS A 114 -0.02 4.63 0.33
C HIS A 114 0.85 4.34 1.56
N GLY A 115 2.13 4.04 1.32
CA GLY A 115 3.14 4.01 2.38
C GLY A 115 3.54 5.43 2.80
N ALA A 116 4.12 5.57 3.99
CA ALA A 116 4.53 6.87 4.50
C ALA A 116 5.78 7.44 3.80
N GLY A 117 6.69 6.58 3.32
CA GLY A 117 7.90 7.04 2.62
C GLY A 117 8.74 7.99 3.49
N SER A 118 9.29 9.03 2.87
CA SER A 118 10.02 10.09 3.58
C SER A 118 9.14 10.98 4.48
N PHE A 119 7.82 10.83 4.45
CA PHE A 119 6.84 11.58 5.26
C PHE A 119 6.41 10.85 6.54
N GLY A 120 7.15 9.83 6.98
CA GLY A 120 6.85 9.22 8.27
C GLY A 120 7.99 8.42 8.87
N HIS A 121 8.82 7.79 8.04
CA HIS A 121 9.95 6.99 8.55
C HIS A 121 10.92 7.84 9.38
N PHE A 122 11.21 9.07 8.97
CA PHE A 122 12.14 9.95 9.69
C PHE A 122 11.63 10.28 11.09
N GLN A 123 10.43 10.84 11.18
CA GLN A 123 9.81 11.28 12.43
C GLN A 123 9.57 10.09 13.37
N ALA A 124 9.05 8.97 12.85
CA ALA A 124 8.72 7.79 13.66
C ALA A 124 9.96 7.03 14.16
N SER A 125 11.05 7.06 13.39
CA SER A 125 12.32 6.42 13.78
C SER A 125 13.03 7.23 14.87
N ILE A 126 13.17 8.55 14.67
CA ILE A 126 13.85 9.45 15.63
C ILE A 126 13.16 9.43 17.00
N SER A 127 11.82 9.43 17.01
CA SER A 127 11.02 9.51 18.23
C SER A 127 10.71 8.15 18.88
N GLY A 128 10.89 7.05 18.15
CA GLY A 128 10.56 5.71 18.63
C GLY A 128 9.07 5.39 18.69
N VAL A 129 8.20 6.05 17.91
CA VAL A 129 6.73 5.81 17.90
C VAL A 129 6.36 4.34 17.70
N HIS A 130 7.11 3.63 16.86
CA HIS A 130 6.92 2.20 16.61
C HIS A 130 7.16 1.31 17.86
N LYS A 131 7.87 1.82 18.87
CA LYS A 131 8.16 1.14 20.14
C LYS A 131 7.07 1.36 21.19
N GLY A 132 6.10 2.24 20.95
CA GLY A 132 5.07 2.61 21.91
C GLY A 132 5.58 3.61 22.96
N GLN A 133 4.99 3.56 24.16
CA GLN A 133 5.29 4.45 25.30
C GLN A 133 4.85 5.89 25.04
N LEU A 134 3.60 6.06 24.61
CA LEU A 134 3.00 7.35 24.23
C LEU A 134 2.97 8.37 25.39
N ASP A 135 3.14 7.93 26.63
CA ASP A 135 3.31 8.77 27.82
C ASP A 135 4.61 9.59 27.78
N LYS A 136 5.66 9.10 27.10
CA LYS A 136 6.94 9.81 26.96
C LYS A 136 6.79 11.05 26.08
N PRO A 137 7.26 12.23 26.52
CA PRO A 137 7.14 13.46 25.74
C PRO A 137 7.69 13.39 24.31
N LEU A 138 8.85 12.74 24.13
CA LEU A 138 9.46 12.57 22.80
C LEU A 138 8.61 11.68 21.87
N VAL A 139 8.06 10.58 22.39
CA VAL A 139 7.19 9.68 21.61
C VAL A 139 5.91 10.41 21.23
N LYS A 140 5.30 11.15 22.17
CA LYS A 140 4.09 11.95 21.93
C LYS A 140 4.32 13.03 20.86
N ALA A 141 5.42 13.78 20.97
CA ALA A 141 5.81 14.77 19.95
C ALA A 141 6.07 14.11 18.59
N GLY A 142 6.75 12.96 18.59
CA GLY A 142 6.98 12.15 17.41
C GLY A 142 5.70 11.66 16.74
N PHE A 143 4.73 11.18 17.53
CA PHE A 143 3.44 10.74 17.04
C PHE A 143 2.72 11.87 16.30
N VAL A 144 2.71 13.07 16.88
CA VAL A 144 2.15 14.28 16.25
C VAL A 144 2.90 14.61 14.95
N ALA A 145 4.24 14.67 14.99
CA ALA A 145 5.06 15.02 13.82
C ALA A 145 4.90 14.00 12.67
N THR A 146 4.90 12.70 12.98
CA THR A 146 4.64 11.63 12.01
C THR A 146 3.27 11.80 11.36
N ARG A 147 2.22 12.09 12.15
CA ARG A 147 0.87 12.27 11.60
C ARG A 147 0.73 13.51 10.72
N ILE A 148 1.28 14.64 11.14
CA ILE A 148 1.31 15.87 10.31
C ILE A 148 1.96 15.57 8.96
N SER A 149 3.12 14.93 8.98
CA SER A 149 3.88 14.61 7.78
C SER A 149 3.12 13.65 6.85
N VAL A 150 2.65 12.50 7.35
CA VAL A 150 2.02 11.50 6.46
C VAL A 150 0.67 11.97 5.92
N THR A 151 -0.10 12.76 6.69
CA THR A 151 -1.35 13.34 6.20
C THR A 151 -1.11 14.46 5.18
N THR A 152 0.05 15.13 5.24
CA THR A 152 0.49 16.06 4.19
C THR A 152 0.78 15.32 2.88
N LEU A 153 1.45 14.17 2.95
CA LEU A 153 1.62 13.29 1.78
C LEU A 153 0.27 12.81 1.22
N THR A 154 -0.68 12.44 2.09
CA THR A 154 -2.03 12.06 1.65
C THR A 154 -2.71 13.18 0.88
N LEU A 155 -2.61 14.42 1.34
CA LEU A 155 -3.18 15.58 0.64
C LEU A 155 -2.56 15.76 -0.76
N GLU A 156 -1.24 15.62 -0.89
CA GLU A 156 -0.58 15.76 -2.19
C GLU A 156 -0.96 14.64 -3.16
N ILE A 157 -1.09 13.40 -2.68
CA ILE A 157 -1.58 12.28 -3.50
C ILE A 157 -3.04 12.51 -3.91
N VAL A 158 -3.91 12.89 -2.98
CA VAL A 158 -5.33 13.16 -3.27
C VAL A 158 -5.45 14.25 -4.34
N ARG A 159 -4.67 15.33 -4.24
CA ARG A 159 -4.64 16.40 -5.26
C ARG A 159 -4.14 15.89 -6.61
N ALA A 160 -3.09 15.08 -6.64
CA ALA A 160 -2.56 14.51 -7.89
C ALA A 160 -3.61 13.64 -8.60
N LEU A 161 -4.33 12.80 -7.87
CA LEU A 161 -5.43 11.99 -8.40
C LEU A 161 -6.61 12.86 -8.85
N ALA A 162 -7.00 13.87 -8.06
CA ALA A 162 -8.10 14.77 -8.39
C ALA A 162 -7.86 15.55 -9.69
N ARG A 163 -6.61 15.94 -9.99
CA ARG A 163 -6.23 16.58 -11.26
C ARG A 163 -6.28 15.66 -12.47
N GLU A 164 -6.30 14.35 -12.22
CA GLU A 164 -6.56 13.33 -13.22
C GLU A 164 -8.06 13.01 -13.33
N GLY A 165 -8.91 13.80 -12.66
CA GLY A 165 -10.37 13.66 -12.61
C GLY A 165 -10.85 12.39 -11.91
N ILE A 166 -10.02 11.85 -11.02
CA ILE A 166 -10.39 10.79 -10.09
C ILE A 166 -11.05 11.46 -8.87
N PRO A 167 -12.27 11.05 -8.45
CA PRO A 167 -12.94 11.60 -7.27
C PRO A 167 -12.30 11.09 -5.97
N SER A 168 -11.05 11.46 -5.71
CA SER A 168 -10.23 10.99 -4.61
C SER A 168 -10.55 11.73 -3.30
N ILE A 169 -10.62 10.98 -2.18
CA ILE A 169 -10.75 11.56 -0.84
C ILE A 169 -9.78 10.89 0.15
N GLY A 170 -9.14 11.67 1.00
CA GLY A 170 -8.23 11.16 2.04
C GLY A 170 -8.98 10.61 3.25
N MET A 171 -8.60 9.42 3.72
CA MET A 171 -9.18 8.77 4.90
C MET A 171 -8.08 8.22 5.81
N SER A 172 -7.74 8.94 6.87
CA SER A 172 -6.70 8.51 7.83
C SER A 172 -7.22 7.36 8.70
N PRO A 173 -6.53 6.21 8.78
CA PRO A 173 -6.88 5.13 9.71
C PRO A 173 -7.01 5.61 11.15
N PHE A 174 -6.12 6.50 11.63
CA PHE A 174 -6.25 7.11 12.95
C PHE A 174 -7.58 7.87 13.10
N SER A 175 -7.89 8.74 12.13
CA SER A 175 -9.12 9.55 12.18
C SER A 175 -10.39 8.71 12.04
N CYS A 176 -10.30 7.56 11.37
CA CYS A 176 -11.37 6.56 11.29
C CYS A 176 -11.46 5.65 12.53
N GLY A 177 -10.66 5.90 13.56
CA GLY A 177 -10.75 5.18 14.84
C GLY A 177 -10.16 3.77 14.81
N TRP A 178 -9.21 3.49 13.91
CA TRP A 178 -8.52 2.20 13.90
C TRP A 178 -7.55 2.09 15.09
N ILE A 179 -7.61 0.97 15.79
CA ILE A 179 -6.85 0.69 17.01
C ILE A 179 -6.11 -0.63 16.84
N THR A 180 -4.90 -0.69 17.40
CA THR A 180 -4.13 -1.93 17.48
C THR A 180 -4.03 -2.44 18.92
N LYS A 181 -3.68 -3.70 19.05
CA LYS A 181 -3.27 -4.32 20.30
C LYS A 181 -2.01 -5.12 20.02
N GLU A 182 -0.91 -4.77 20.69
CA GLU A 182 0.40 -5.41 20.45
C GLU A 182 0.79 -5.41 18.96
N ARG A 183 0.55 -4.26 18.29
CA ARG A 183 0.84 -4.02 16.86
C ARG A 183 -0.05 -4.77 15.86
N GLN A 184 -1.05 -5.50 16.31
CA GLN A 184 -2.05 -6.15 15.47
C GLN A 184 -3.34 -5.33 15.48
N ILE A 185 -4.07 -5.26 14.36
CA ILE A 185 -5.36 -4.57 14.32
C ILE A 185 -6.32 -5.24 15.32
N SER A 186 -6.79 -4.49 16.32
CA SER A 186 -7.82 -4.95 17.27
C SER A 186 -9.21 -4.44 16.89
N SER A 187 -9.30 -3.23 16.33
CA SER A 187 -10.53 -2.63 15.84
C SER A 187 -10.25 -1.77 14.61
N ALA A 188 -10.98 -2.02 13.52
CA ALA A 188 -10.87 -1.25 12.28
C ALA A 188 -12.18 -1.34 11.49
N ASP A 189 -13.08 -0.39 11.74
CA ASP A 189 -14.33 -0.28 10.98
C ASP A 189 -14.05 0.25 9.57
N VAL A 190 -14.52 -0.50 8.57
CA VAL A 190 -14.40 -0.19 7.15
C VAL A 190 -15.70 0.38 6.56
N SER A 191 -16.74 0.59 7.38
CA SER A 191 -18.04 1.11 6.94
C SER A 191 -17.95 2.49 6.28
N SER A 192 -17.10 3.38 6.79
CA SER A 192 -16.86 4.70 6.19
C SER A 192 -16.19 4.58 4.82
N VAL A 193 -15.28 3.62 4.63
CA VAL A 193 -14.63 3.35 3.34
C VAL A 193 -15.66 2.80 2.34
N ALA A 194 -16.53 1.89 2.78
CA ALA A 194 -17.62 1.36 1.96
C ALA A 194 -18.60 2.46 1.53
N LYS A 195 -19.02 3.34 2.45
CA LYS A 195 -19.89 4.48 2.13
C LYS A 195 -19.26 5.46 1.13
N ALA A 196 -17.96 5.70 1.23
CA ALA A 196 -17.24 6.52 0.26
C ALA A 196 -17.28 5.91 -1.15
N ILE A 197 -16.99 4.61 -1.26
CA ILE A 197 -17.10 3.86 -2.53
C ILE A 197 -18.54 3.91 -3.08
N ASP A 198 -19.54 3.66 -2.23
CA ASP A 198 -20.95 3.65 -2.63
C ASP A 198 -21.43 5.05 -3.07
N SER A 199 -20.77 6.10 -2.60
CA SER A 199 -20.99 7.49 -3.02
C SER A 199 -20.20 7.90 -4.27
N GLY A 200 -19.47 6.96 -4.89
CA GLY A 200 -18.69 7.21 -6.11
C GLY A 200 -17.29 7.77 -5.89
N PHE A 201 -16.80 7.84 -4.64
CA PHE A 201 -15.44 8.29 -4.36
C PHE A 201 -14.41 7.17 -4.44
N ALA A 202 -13.16 7.55 -4.71
CA ALA A 202 -11.98 6.70 -4.58
C ALA A 202 -11.28 7.00 -3.23
N PRO A 203 -11.51 6.21 -2.17
CA PRO A 203 -10.89 6.45 -0.88
C PRO A 203 -9.37 6.21 -0.94
N VAL A 204 -8.61 7.15 -0.36
CA VAL A 204 -7.15 7.15 -0.25
C VAL A 204 -6.77 7.04 1.23
N LEU A 205 -6.33 5.85 1.64
CA LEU A 205 -5.82 5.57 2.98
C LEU A 205 -4.28 5.58 2.97
N HIS A 206 -3.68 5.51 4.14
CA HIS A 206 -2.23 5.53 4.29
C HIS A 206 -1.74 4.72 5.47
N GLY A 207 -0.49 4.26 5.43
CA GLY A 207 0.20 3.79 6.64
C GLY A 207 0.21 4.93 7.67
N ASP A 208 -0.14 4.64 8.92
CA ASP A 208 -0.46 5.67 9.91
C ASP A 208 0.14 5.37 11.28
N ALA A 209 0.33 6.41 12.09
CA ALA A 209 0.59 6.24 13.51
C ALA A 209 -0.76 6.14 14.22
N VAL A 210 -1.00 5.02 14.89
CA VAL A 210 -2.29 4.70 15.54
C VAL A 210 -2.12 4.43 17.02
N LEU A 211 -3.23 4.49 17.76
CA LEU A 211 -3.24 4.11 19.17
C LEU A 211 -3.14 2.59 19.30
N ASP A 212 -2.41 2.15 20.31
CA ASP A 212 -2.30 0.74 20.67
C ASP A 212 -2.76 0.54 22.12
N GLU A 213 -3.62 -0.46 22.35
CA GLU A 213 -4.20 -0.75 23.67
C GLU A 213 -3.16 -1.08 24.74
N ILE A 214 -2.03 -1.69 24.36
CA ILE A 214 -1.00 -2.16 25.29
C ILE A 214 0.25 -1.30 25.21
N LEU A 215 0.67 -0.94 23.99
CA LEU A 215 1.88 -0.15 23.76
C LEU A 215 1.64 1.36 23.84
N GLY A 216 0.38 1.79 23.91
CA GLY A 216 -0.04 3.20 23.83
C GLY A 216 -0.13 3.71 22.39
N CYS A 217 0.88 3.44 21.56
CA CYS A 217 0.86 3.72 20.13
C CYS A 217 1.73 2.76 19.32
N THR A 218 1.51 2.72 18.01
CA THR A 218 2.40 2.03 17.09
C THR A 218 2.27 2.58 15.67
N ILE A 219 3.02 1.99 14.72
CA ILE A 219 2.89 2.26 13.29
C ILE A 219 2.09 1.13 12.65
N LEU A 220 0.93 1.47 12.09
CA LEU A 220 0.15 0.58 11.26
C LEU A 220 0.60 0.71 9.80
N SER A 221 1.23 -0.33 9.28
CA SER A 221 1.79 -0.28 7.92
C SER A 221 0.69 -0.30 6.86
N GLY A 222 0.94 0.36 5.72
CA GLY A 222 0.04 0.28 4.59
C GLY A 222 -0.09 -1.14 4.00
N ASP A 223 0.86 -2.05 4.26
CA ASP A 223 0.79 -3.45 3.79
C ASP A 223 -0.26 -4.22 4.62
N VAL A 224 -0.32 -3.96 5.93
CA VAL A 224 -1.35 -4.53 6.82
C VAL A 224 -2.74 -3.96 6.50
N ILE A 225 -2.82 -2.65 6.21
CA ILE A 225 -4.09 -1.98 5.86
C ILE A 225 -4.71 -2.59 4.61
N ILE A 226 -3.92 -2.81 3.55
CA ILE A 226 -4.45 -3.39 2.30
C ILE A 226 -4.91 -4.84 2.49
N SER A 227 -4.20 -5.62 3.30
CA SER A 227 -4.57 -6.99 3.69
C SER A 227 -5.90 -7.02 4.45
N HIS A 228 -6.05 -6.14 5.45
CA HIS A 228 -7.31 -5.97 6.17
C HIS A 228 -8.44 -5.56 5.23
N LEU A 229 -8.27 -4.54 4.39
CA LEU A 229 -9.30 -4.11 3.44
C LEU A 229 -9.68 -5.22 2.46
N ALA A 230 -8.71 -5.99 1.95
CA ALA A 230 -8.96 -7.09 1.01
C ALA A 230 -9.77 -8.23 1.66
N ALA A 231 -9.55 -8.51 2.95
CA ALA A 231 -10.30 -9.51 3.69
C ALA A 231 -11.81 -9.20 3.73
N TYR A 232 -12.17 -7.92 3.87
CA TYR A 232 -13.57 -7.48 3.96
C TYR A 232 -14.19 -7.17 2.59
N SER A 233 -13.45 -6.52 1.68
CA SER A 233 -13.99 -6.02 0.41
C SER A 233 -13.87 -6.99 -0.77
N LYS A 234 -13.05 -8.05 -0.64
CA LYS A 234 -12.84 -9.09 -1.66
C LYS A 234 -12.65 -8.52 -3.08
N PRO A 235 -11.65 -7.64 -3.30
CA PRO A 235 -11.43 -7.05 -4.62
C PRO A 235 -11.10 -8.11 -5.67
N LYS A 236 -11.32 -7.80 -6.95
CA LYS A 236 -10.98 -8.72 -8.05
C LYS A 236 -9.48 -9.05 -8.13
N TYR A 237 -8.61 -8.15 -7.66
CA TYR A 237 -7.15 -8.29 -7.55
C TYR A 237 -6.57 -7.18 -6.67
N VAL A 238 -5.32 -7.33 -6.26
CA VAL A 238 -4.55 -6.33 -5.49
C VAL A 238 -3.25 -5.99 -6.21
N VAL A 239 -2.85 -4.72 -6.18
CA VAL A 239 -1.58 -4.25 -6.78
C VAL A 239 -0.71 -3.55 -5.74
N PHE A 240 0.52 -3.99 -5.55
CA PHE A 240 1.57 -3.27 -4.84
C PHE A 240 2.50 -2.62 -5.84
N LEU A 241 2.42 -1.29 -5.93
CA LEU A 241 3.39 -0.49 -6.68
C LEU A 241 4.61 -0.23 -5.79
N THR A 242 5.80 -0.60 -6.27
CA THR A 242 7.07 -0.44 -5.55
C THR A 242 8.13 0.23 -6.43
N ASP A 243 9.31 0.51 -5.89
CA ASP A 243 10.46 1.11 -6.57
C ASP A 243 11.31 0.12 -7.39
N VAL A 244 11.01 -1.18 -7.28
CA VAL A 244 11.69 -2.30 -7.96
C VAL A 244 10.69 -3.11 -8.80
N TYR A 245 11.15 -3.92 -9.76
CA TYR A 245 10.23 -4.65 -10.66
C TYR A 245 9.35 -5.67 -9.97
N GLY A 246 9.77 -6.23 -8.83
CA GLY A 246 8.98 -7.18 -8.05
C GLY A 246 9.80 -7.72 -6.90
N VAL A 247 9.53 -8.96 -6.51
CA VAL A 247 10.31 -9.70 -5.53
C VAL A 247 11.51 -10.34 -6.22
N TYR A 248 12.69 -10.15 -5.67
CA TYR A 248 13.93 -10.79 -6.12
C TYR A 248 14.38 -11.83 -5.09
N ASP A 249 15.17 -12.82 -5.53
CA ASP A 249 15.78 -13.82 -4.63
C ASP A 249 16.78 -13.20 -3.64
N ARG A 250 17.40 -12.07 -4.03
CA ARG A 250 18.37 -11.28 -3.29
C ARG A 250 18.19 -9.77 -3.61
N PRO A 251 18.95 -8.85 -2.99
CA PRO A 251 18.84 -7.43 -3.30
C PRO A 251 18.97 -7.15 -4.81
N PRO A 252 18.04 -6.39 -5.42
CA PRO A 252 18.04 -6.13 -6.87
C PRO A 252 19.20 -5.25 -7.35
N THR A 253 20.02 -4.73 -6.43
CA THR A 253 21.27 -4.04 -6.72
C THR A 253 22.40 -4.99 -7.08
N GLU A 254 22.27 -6.28 -6.78
CA GLU A 254 23.24 -7.32 -7.14
C GLU A 254 23.02 -7.75 -8.60
N SER A 255 24.10 -7.94 -9.35
CA SER A 255 24.05 -8.14 -10.81
C SER A 255 23.42 -9.46 -11.26
N ASP A 256 23.41 -10.46 -10.38
CA ASP A 256 22.84 -11.79 -10.60
C ASP A 256 21.47 -11.96 -9.92
N ALA A 257 20.88 -10.89 -9.39
CA ALA A 257 19.57 -10.95 -8.75
C ALA A 257 18.48 -11.37 -9.74
N ILE A 258 17.70 -12.38 -9.34
CA ILE A 258 16.69 -13.01 -10.17
C ILE A 258 15.31 -12.55 -9.73
N LEU A 259 14.55 -11.96 -10.67
CA LEU A 259 13.15 -11.61 -10.44
C LEU A 259 12.29 -12.88 -10.32
N LEU A 260 11.62 -13.03 -9.18
CA LEU A 260 10.67 -14.10 -8.91
C LEU A 260 9.34 -13.72 -9.57
N LYS A 261 9.06 -14.25 -10.76
CA LYS A 261 7.86 -13.90 -11.53
C LYS A 261 6.58 -14.45 -10.93
N GLU A 262 6.63 -15.60 -10.27
CA GLU A 262 5.45 -16.27 -9.72
C GLU A 262 5.74 -16.91 -8.38
N ILE A 263 4.91 -16.58 -7.39
CA ILE A 263 4.90 -17.15 -6.05
C ILE A 263 3.52 -17.79 -5.82
N ALA A 264 3.51 -19.06 -5.45
CA ALA A 264 2.30 -19.79 -5.07
C ALA A 264 2.18 -19.85 -3.55
N VAL A 265 0.95 -19.72 -3.05
CA VAL A 265 0.62 -19.71 -1.62
C VAL A 265 -0.29 -20.87 -1.30
N SER A 266 0.17 -21.75 -0.42
CA SER A 266 -0.56 -22.92 0.07
C SER A 266 -1.65 -22.54 1.08
N GLU A 267 -2.60 -23.45 1.33
CA GLU A 267 -3.69 -23.25 2.28
C GLU A 267 -3.19 -22.99 3.72
N ASP A 268 -2.06 -23.56 4.12
CA ASP A 268 -1.45 -23.33 5.42
C ASP A 268 -0.77 -21.95 5.55
N GLY A 269 -0.73 -21.17 4.47
CA GLY A 269 -0.09 -19.85 4.39
C GLY A 269 1.41 -19.91 4.06
N SER A 270 1.98 -21.10 3.91
CA SER A 270 3.32 -21.24 3.34
C SER A 270 3.31 -20.82 1.86
N TRP A 271 4.45 -20.39 1.36
CA TRP A 271 4.58 -19.96 -0.03
C TRP A 271 5.86 -20.49 -0.66
N SER A 272 5.85 -20.63 -1.98
CA SER A 272 6.97 -21.16 -2.77
C SER A 272 7.09 -20.43 -4.11
N VAL A 273 8.31 -20.40 -4.66
CA VAL A 273 8.55 -19.82 -5.97
C VAL A 273 8.22 -20.84 -7.06
N VAL A 274 7.31 -20.47 -7.96
CA VAL A 274 6.93 -21.27 -9.13
C VAL A 274 7.77 -20.90 -10.35
N LYS A 275 8.05 -19.60 -10.53
CA LYS A 275 8.85 -19.08 -11.65
C LYS A 275 9.86 -18.05 -11.18
N PRO A 276 11.16 -18.23 -11.48
CA PRO A 276 11.76 -19.41 -12.11
C PRO A 276 11.82 -20.62 -11.17
N LYS A 277 11.95 -21.85 -11.72
CA LYS A 277 12.23 -23.05 -10.92
C LYS A 277 13.66 -22.96 -10.39
N LEU A 278 13.83 -22.59 -9.13
CA LEU A 278 15.13 -22.55 -8.47
C LEU A 278 15.54 -24.00 -8.12
N GLN A 279 16.71 -24.45 -8.58
CA GLN A 279 17.17 -25.84 -8.43
C GLN A 279 17.57 -26.22 -7.00
N ASN A 280 17.85 -25.22 -6.16
CA ASN A 280 18.14 -25.41 -4.76
C ASN A 280 17.02 -24.76 -3.95
N SER A 281 16.49 -25.50 -2.98
CA SER A 281 15.72 -24.98 -1.85
C SER A 281 16.63 -24.10 -0.99
N ILE A 282 17.09 -23.00 -1.58
CA ILE A 282 17.71 -21.90 -0.88
C ILE A 282 16.58 -21.40 0.01
N GLU A 283 16.72 -21.59 1.33
CA GLU A 283 15.97 -20.83 2.32
C GLU A 283 15.91 -19.40 1.79
N LEU A 284 14.73 -18.94 1.38
CA LEU A 284 14.55 -17.69 0.65
C LEU A 284 15.19 -16.54 1.45
N THR A 285 16.41 -16.20 1.09
CA THR A 285 17.23 -15.15 1.71
C THR A 285 16.67 -13.75 1.41
N VAL A 286 15.56 -13.69 0.66
CA VAL A 286 14.64 -12.55 0.53
C VAL A 286 14.33 -11.93 1.89
N ALA A 287 14.18 -12.75 2.94
CA ALA A 287 13.93 -12.27 4.30
C ALA A 287 15.19 -11.93 5.11
N SER A 288 16.37 -12.48 4.76
CA SER A 288 17.63 -12.29 5.48
C SER A 288 18.45 -11.10 4.95
N HIS A 289 18.24 -10.68 3.70
CA HIS A 289 18.94 -9.54 3.08
C HIS A 289 18.08 -8.27 2.95
N ASP A 290 16.80 -8.31 3.33
CA ASP A 290 15.95 -7.13 3.42
C ASP A 290 16.34 -6.27 4.62
N THR A 291 17.32 -5.38 4.41
CA THR A 291 17.81 -4.37 5.36
C THR A 291 16.75 -3.34 5.77
N THR A 292 15.50 -3.47 5.32
CA THR A 292 14.38 -2.60 5.70
C THR A 292 13.22 -3.35 6.35
N GLY A 293 13.18 -4.69 6.26
CA GLY A 293 12.03 -5.52 6.63
C GLY A 293 10.74 -5.27 5.81
N GLY A 294 10.79 -4.35 4.84
CA GLY A 294 9.64 -3.88 4.08
C GLY A 294 9.17 -4.84 2.98
N MET A 295 10.08 -5.56 2.34
CA MET A 295 9.75 -6.58 1.33
C MET A 295 9.26 -7.87 2.00
N LYS A 296 9.89 -8.29 3.11
CA LYS A 296 9.42 -9.44 3.90
C LYS A 296 7.96 -9.26 4.32
N THR A 297 7.65 -8.10 4.90
CA THR A 297 6.27 -7.76 5.31
C THR A 297 5.34 -7.74 4.09
N LYS A 298 5.79 -7.18 2.96
CA LYS A 298 5.00 -7.16 1.71
C LYS A 298 4.58 -8.55 1.24
N ILE A 299 5.54 -9.48 1.21
CA ILE A 299 5.29 -10.85 0.75
C ILE A 299 4.37 -11.56 1.72
N SER A 300 4.56 -11.37 3.03
CA SER A 300 3.68 -11.93 4.06
C SER A 300 2.24 -11.46 3.87
N GLU A 301 2.01 -10.15 3.71
CA GLU A 301 0.66 -9.60 3.51
C GLU A 301 0.09 -9.97 2.13
N ALA A 302 0.91 -10.00 1.08
CA ALA A 302 0.50 -10.49 -0.24
C ALA A 302 0.07 -11.97 -0.18
N ALA A 303 0.77 -12.80 0.60
CA ALA A 303 0.41 -14.19 0.79
C ALA A 303 -0.91 -14.35 1.55
N MET A 304 -1.14 -13.54 2.58
CA MET A 304 -2.42 -13.50 3.30
C MET A 304 -3.59 -13.13 2.39
N ILE A 305 -3.40 -12.17 1.49
CA ILE A 305 -4.40 -11.79 0.48
C ILE A 305 -4.62 -12.92 -0.54
N ALA A 306 -3.53 -13.50 -1.05
CA ALA A 306 -3.58 -14.59 -2.03
C ALA A 306 -4.32 -15.83 -1.50
N LYS A 307 -4.16 -16.14 -0.22
CA LYS A 307 -4.90 -17.21 0.48
C LYS A 307 -6.42 -17.01 0.47
N LEU A 308 -6.90 -15.79 0.26
CA LEU A 308 -8.33 -15.49 0.09
C LEU A 308 -8.82 -15.73 -1.35
N GLY A 309 -7.98 -16.28 -2.23
CA GLY A 309 -8.27 -16.47 -3.65
C GLY A 309 -8.14 -15.19 -4.49
N ILE A 310 -7.41 -14.19 -4.00
CA ILE A 310 -7.24 -12.89 -4.64
C ILE A 310 -5.83 -12.77 -5.19
N ASP A 311 -5.69 -12.66 -6.52
CA ASP A 311 -4.38 -12.43 -7.14
C ASP A 311 -3.76 -11.12 -6.67
N VAL A 312 -2.47 -11.16 -6.34
CA VAL A 312 -1.68 -10.00 -5.94
C VAL A 312 -0.54 -9.77 -6.94
N TYR A 313 -0.38 -8.53 -7.40
CA TYR A 313 0.68 -8.13 -8.30
C TYR A 313 1.65 -7.18 -7.59
N ILE A 314 2.93 -7.52 -7.51
CA ILE A 314 4.00 -6.64 -7.01
C ILE A 314 4.82 -6.18 -8.21
N VAL A 315 4.83 -4.87 -8.47
CA VAL A 315 5.38 -4.32 -9.72
C VAL A 315 5.98 -2.93 -9.53
N LYS A 316 6.97 -2.57 -10.35
CA LYS A 316 7.56 -1.22 -10.34
C LYS A 316 6.55 -0.16 -10.78
N ALA A 317 6.38 0.87 -9.97
CA ALA A 317 5.56 2.04 -10.28
C ALA A 317 6.03 2.76 -11.55
N ALA A 318 5.12 3.48 -12.21
CA ALA A 318 5.41 4.31 -13.39
C ALA A 318 6.05 3.55 -14.58
N THR A 319 5.71 2.26 -14.74
CA THR A 319 6.15 1.44 -15.89
C THR A 319 4.96 0.98 -16.72
N SER A 320 5.18 0.50 -17.94
CA SER A 320 4.10 -0.15 -18.71
C SER A 320 3.54 -1.37 -17.96
N HIS A 321 4.36 -2.06 -17.16
CA HIS A 321 3.96 -3.19 -16.33
C HIS A 321 3.04 -2.77 -15.17
N SER A 322 3.25 -1.62 -14.52
CA SER A 322 2.30 -1.13 -13.50
C SER A 322 0.93 -0.84 -14.11
N LEU A 323 0.86 -0.27 -15.30
CA LEU A 323 -0.42 -0.07 -15.99
C LEU A 323 -1.12 -1.40 -16.29
N ARG A 324 -0.41 -2.39 -16.85
CA ARG A 324 -0.97 -3.74 -17.11
C ARG A 324 -1.54 -4.39 -15.84
N ALA A 325 -0.83 -4.26 -14.71
CA ALA A 325 -1.32 -4.75 -13.42
C ALA A 325 -2.57 -4.00 -12.93
N LEU A 326 -2.57 -2.66 -13.03
CA LEU A 326 -3.72 -1.83 -12.63
C LEU A 326 -4.96 -2.10 -13.48
N SER A 327 -4.79 -2.35 -14.78
CA SER A 327 -5.86 -2.72 -15.71
C SER A 327 -6.43 -4.12 -15.45
N GLY A 328 -5.65 -5.00 -14.79
CA GLY A 328 -6.05 -6.38 -14.50
C GLY A 328 -5.80 -7.35 -15.67
N ASP A 329 -4.85 -7.03 -16.55
CA ASP A 329 -4.57 -7.79 -17.78
C ASP A 329 -3.98 -9.18 -17.50
N LEU A 330 -3.47 -9.41 -16.29
CA LEU A 330 -2.77 -10.64 -15.88
C LEU A 330 -3.67 -11.66 -15.17
N ARG A 331 -4.99 -11.40 -15.08
CA ARG A 331 -5.92 -12.20 -14.28
C ARG A 331 -6.18 -13.56 -14.93
N GLY A 332 -6.20 -14.61 -14.10
CA GLY A 332 -6.75 -15.93 -14.48
C GLY A 332 -6.00 -16.68 -15.58
N GLY A 333 -4.77 -16.27 -15.92
CA GLY A 333 -3.99 -16.83 -17.02
C GLY A 333 -2.52 -17.07 -16.71
N ASN A 334 -1.82 -17.57 -17.73
CA ASN A 334 -0.36 -17.68 -17.73
C ASN A 334 0.28 -16.29 -17.72
N ILE A 335 1.34 -16.14 -16.94
CA ILE A 335 2.14 -14.92 -16.88
C ILE A 335 2.90 -14.77 -18.22
N PRO A 336 2.72 -13.67 -18.97
CA PRO A 336 3.44 -13.43 -20.22
C PRO A 336 4.96 -13.40 -20.02
N ASP A 337 5.74 -13.82 -21.03
CA ASP A 337 7.20 -13.85 -20.92
C ASP A 337 7.81 -12.46 -20.77
N ASP A 338 7.19 -11.44 -21.40
CA ASP A 338 7.60 -10.04 -21.34
C ASP A 338 7.15 -9.34 -20.04
N TRP A 339 6.41 -10.02 -19.15
CA TRP A 339 6.01 -9.46 -17.86
C TRP A 339 7.22 -9.28 -16.93
N LEU A 340 7.37 -8.05 -16.42
CA LEU A 340 8.30 -7.71 -15.35
C LEU A 340 7.53 -7.34 -14.08
N GLY A 341 7.26 -8.37 -13.28
CA GLY A 341 6.83 -8.25 -11.90
C GLY A 341 6.56 -9.60 -11.26
N THR A 342 6.11 -9.59 -10.02
CA THR A 342 5.80 -10.81 -9.27
C THR A 342 4.30 -10.96 -9.12
N VAL A 343 3.76 -12.10 -9.54
CA VAL A 343 2.40 -12.50 -9.19
C VAL A 343 2.44 -13.42 -7.97
N VAL A 344 1.64 -13.10 -6.96
CA VAL A 344 1.41 -13.94 -5.78
C VAL A 344 -0.05 -14.41 -5.84
N ARG A 345 -0.26 -15.72 -5.87
CA ARG A 345 -1.60 -16.33 -6.01
C ARG A 345 -1.72 -17.62 -5.21
N SER A 346 -2.94 -18.04 -4.90
CA SER A 346 -3.17 -19.33 -4.23
C SER A 346 -2.68 -20.48 -5.12
N SER A 347 -2.05 -21.47 -4.51
CA SER A 347 -1.87 -22.80 -5.10
C SER A 347 -3.26 -23.37 -5.41
N THR A 348 -3.49 -23.82 -6.64
CA THR A 348 -4.68 -24.61 -7.01
C THR A 348 -4.57 -26.04 -6.54
#